data_AF-A0A2U9P3F1-F1
#
_entry.id   AF-A0A2U9P3F1-F1
#
_cell.length_a   1.000
_cell.length_b   1.000
_cell.length_c   1.000
_cell.angle_alpha   90.00
_cell.angle_beta   90.00
_cell.angle_gamma   90.00
#
_symmetry.space_group_name_H-M   'P 1'
#
loop_
_entity.id
_entity.type
_entity.pdbx_description
1 polymer ?
#
loop_
_entity_poly.entity_id
_entity_poly.type
_entity_poly.pdbx_seq_one_letter_code
_entity_poly.pdbx_strand_id
1 'polypeptide(L)'
;MGTCTMTPVETELHQLTAVAQGVWTPAADWSLTRSGLSLDLPPRLLDDAFGPGRIVRFEELDLPPALTHEPTRRFLRDVGLPEHAGGFTLDLDAPLRTPGEYAADEDDRLTPPRGATGLIRLGCLAHDGHAVVDVTTGTLLRWTGGDGALVPLETDIAAFAFTLWQSTRPAVADVTAIDPV
;
A
#
# COMPACT_ATOMS: atom_id res chain seq x y z
N MET A 1 -17.85 5.97 49.02
CA MET A 1 -16.67 5.59 48.21
C MET A 1 -17.10 5.77 46.77
N GLY A 2 -16.69 6.89 46.16
CA GLY A 2 -17.22 7.37 44.88
C GLY A 2 -16.59 6.65 43.70
N THR A 3 -17.44 6.18 42.79
CA THR A 3 -17.06 5.73 41.44
C THR A 3 -16.66 6.97 40.64
N CYS A 4 -15.38 7.06 40.27
CA CYS A 4 -14.85 8.13 39.44
C CYS A 4 -15.21 7.84 37.97
N THR A 5 -16.12 8.63 37.42
CA THR A 5 -16.45 8.65 35.99
C THR A 5 -15.32 9.36 35.25
N MET A 6 -14.52 8.62 34.46
CA MET A 6 -13.54 9.21 33.55
C MET A 6 -14.24 9.88 32.37
N THR A 7 -13.83 11.11 32.08
CA THR A 7 -14.32 11.96 30.98
C THR A 7 -13.70 11.58 29.63
N PRO A 8 -14.37 11.88 28.49
CA PRO A 8 -14.00 11.40 27.15
C PRO A 8 -12.73 12.01 26.53
N VAL A 9 -11.93 12.78 27.27
CA VAL A 9 -10.73 13.47 26.77
C VAL A 9 -9.42 12.71 27.04
N GLU A 10 -9.41 11.72 27.94
CA GLU A 10 -8.21 10.89 28.19
C GLU A 10 -8.09 9.68 27.24
N THR A 11 -9.14 9.38 26.46
CA THR A 11 -9.11 8.30 25.46
C THR A 11 -8.26 8.66 24.24
N GLU A 12 -8.11 9.95 23.90
CA GLU A 12 -7.33 10.38 22.73
C GLU A 12 -5.81 10.28 22.93
N LEU A 13 -5.29 10.44 24.16
CA LEU A 13 -3.84 10.45 24.39
C LEU A 13 -3.20 9.05 24.44
N HIS A 14 -3.97 7.98 24.68
CA HIS A 14 -3.45 6.62 24.53
C HIS A 14 -3.38 6.15 23.06
N GLN A 15 -4.15 6.78 22.18
CA GLN A 15 -4.13 6.48 20.74
C GLN A 15 -2.85 7.03 20.06
N LEU A 16 -2.27 8.11 20.61
CA LEU A 16 -1.10 8.78 20.05
C LEU A 16 0.25 8.09 20.36
N THR A 17 0.30 7.13 21.31
CA THR A 17 1.55 6.41 21.65
C THR A 17 1.71 5.07 20.92
N ALA A 18 0.64 4.56 20.29
CA ALA A 18 0.65 3.24 19.63
C ALA A 18 1.47 3.22 18.32
N VAL A 19 1.70 4.38 17.70
CA VAL A 19 2.50 4.51 16.46
C VAL A 19 3.99 4.21 16.64
N ALA A 20 4.50 4.11 17.88
CA ALA A 20 5.93 3.94 18.15
C ALA A 20 6.37 2.49 18.52
N GLN A 21 5.47 1.51 18.55
CA GLN A 21 5.78 0.18 19.12
C GLN A 21 5.52 -1.03 18.20
N GLY A 22 5.15 -0.85 16.92
CA GLY A 22 5.07 -1.98 15.97
C GLY A 22 4.09 -3.10 16.34
N VAL A 23 3.15 -2.84 17.26
CA VAL A 23 2.03 -3.73 17.56
C VAL A 23 0.82 -3.20 16.82
N TRP A 24 0.66 -3.63 15.58
CA TRP A 24 -0.61 -3.46 14.89
C TRP A 24 -1.57 -4.53 15.42
N THR A 25 -2.47 -4.14 16.32
CA THR A 25 -3.64 -4.94 16.65
C THR A 25 -4.66 -4.73 15.53
N PRO A 26 -5.10 -5.76 14.78
CA PRO A 26 -6.24 -5.63 13.88
C PRO A 26 -7.51 -5.55 14.72
N ALA A 27 -7.80 -4.36 15.25
CA ALA A 27 -9.13 -4.05 15.76
C ALA A 27 -10.05 -3.90 14.57
N ALA A 28 -10.95 -4.88 14.42
CA ALA A 28 -12.09 -4.84 13.53
C ALA A 28 -12.98 -3.64 13.88
N ASP A 29 -12.86 -2.57 13.09
CA ASP A 29 -13.88 -1.62 12.61
C ASP A 29 -13.12 -0.41 12.08
N TRP A 30 -12.36 -0.60 11.01
CA TRP A 30 -12.06 0.53 10.15
C TRP A 30 -13.32 0.67 9.28
N SER A 31 -13.92 1.86 9.29
CA SER A 31 -15.13 2.13 8.51
C SER A 31 -14.83 1.87 7.03
N LEU A 32 -15.18 0.66 6.57
CA LEU A 32 -15.01 0.26 5.18
C LEU A 32 -15.69 1.29 4.31
N THR A 33 -14.96 1.85 3.35
CA THR A 33 -15.57 2.73 2.36
C THR A 33 -16.48 1.91 1.43
N ARG A 34 -17.17 2.54 0.47
CA ARG A 34 -18.11 1.81 -0.40
C ARG A 34 -17.40 0.72 -1.21
N SER A 35 -16.12 0.91 -1.52
CA SER A 35 -15.30 -0.07 -2.22
C SER A 35 -14.89 -1.27 -1.36
N GLY A 36 -15.02 -1.19 -0.03
CA GLY A 36 -14.43 -2.19 0.87
C GLY A 36 -12.91 -2.03 1.04
N LEU A 37 -12.34 -0.90 0.61
CA LEU A 37 -10.97 -0.46 0.87
C LEU A 37 -10.97 0.72 1.86
N SER A 38 -9.83 0.98 2.50
CA SER A 38 -9.62 2.04 3.49
C SER A 38 -9.94 3.43 2.96
N LEU A 39 -9.80 3.64 1.64
CA LEU A 39 -10.08 4.89 0.95
C LEU A 39 -10.87 4.66 -0.35
N ASP A 40 -11.92 5.45 -0.56
CA ASP A 40 -12.57 5.60 -1.87
C ASP A 40 -11.87 6.74 -2.63
N LEU A 41 -10.90 6.40 -3.49
CA LEU A 41 -10.22 7.42 -4.29
C LEU A 41 -11.16 8.03 -5.34
N PRO A 42 -11.12 9.36 -5.55
CA PRO A 42 -11.82 9.99 -6.66
C PRO A 42 -11.38 9.35 -8.00
N PRO A 43 -12.32 9.04 -8.93
CA PRO A 43 -12.03 8.24 -10.12
C PRO A 43 -10.89 8.76 -10.99
N ARG A 44 -10.67 10.08 -10.99
CA ARG A 44 -9.65 10.75 -11.81
C ARG A 44 -8.44 11.22 -11.02
N LEU A 45 -8.37 10.96 -9.71
CA LEU A 45 -7.30 11.49 -8.86
C LEU A 45 -5.91 11.13 -9.41
N LEU A 46 -5.73 9.86 -9.78
CA LEU A 46 -4.46 9.37 -10.32
C LEU A 46 -4.26 9.81 -11.77
N ASP A 47 -5.31 9.77 -12.61
CA ASP A 47 -5.22 10.21 -14.00
C ASP A 47 -4.85 11.70 -14.11
N ASP A 48 -5.42 12.55 -13.26
CA ASP A 48 -5.16 13.99 -13.27
C ASP A 48 -3.77 14.31 -12.68
N ALA A 49 -3.24 13.47 -11.79
CA ALA A 49 -1.93 13.67 -11.17
C ALA A 49 -0.74 13.13 -11.99
N PHE A 50 -0.89 11.94 -12.56
CA PHE A 50 0.18 11.24 -13.28
C PHE A 50 0.00 11.26 -14.81
N GLY A 51 -1.19 11.59 -15.28
CA GLY A 51 -1.61 11.44 -16.66
C GLY A 51 -2.17 10.04 -16.93
N PRO A 52 -3.27 9.91 -17.69
CA PRO A 52 -3.96 8.63 -17.90
C PRO A 52 -3.09 7.58 -18.61
N GLY A 53 -2.11 8.01 -19.42
CA GLY A 53 -1.17 7.11 -20.10
C GLY A 53 -0.05 6.55 -19.21
N ARG A 54 0.01 6.96 -17.94
CA ARG A 54 0.97 6.46 -16.94
C ARG A 54 0.29 5.66 -15.83
N ILE A 55 -1.02 5.44 -15.94
CA ILE A 55 -1.80 4.60 -15.03
C ILE A 55 -2.06 3.26 -15.70
N VAL A 56 -1.57 2.20 -15.09
CA VAL A 56 -1.75 0.83 -15.55
C VAL A 56 -2.96 0.25 -14.86
N ARG A 57 -3.92 -0.17 -15.67
CA ARG A 57 -5.11 -0.91 -15.26
C ARG A 57 -4.97 -2.32 -15.79
N PHE A 58 -5.16 -3.29 -14.90
CA PHE A 58 -5.00 -4.71 -15.23
C PHE A 58 -6.30 -5.25 -15.81
N GLU A 59 -6.21 -6.11 -16.81
CA GLU A 59 -7.37 -6.89 -17.21
C GLU A 59 -7.61 -8.05 -16.24
N GLU A 60 -8.81 -8.61 -16.25
CA GLU A 60 -9.16 -9.74 -15.38
C GLU A 60 -8.27 -10.96 -15.63
N LEU A 61 -7.74 -11.09 -16.86
CA LEU A 61 -6.82 -12.15 -17.26
C LEU A 61 -5.38 -11.93 -16.77
N ASP A 62 -5.01 -10.68 -16.49
CA ASP A 62 -3.68 -10.34 -15.97
C ASP A 62 -3.62 -10.48 -14.44
N LEU A 63 -4.80 -10.47 -13.79
CA LEU A 63 -4.95 -10.73 -12.37
C LEU A 63 -4.90 -12.24 -12.07
N PRO A 64 -4.03 -12.69 -11.16
CA PRO A 64 -3.98 -14.10 -10.79
C PRO A 64 -5.31 -14.53 -10.15
N PRO A 65 -5.82 -15.73 -10.46
CA PRO A 65 -7.05 -16.24 -9.85
C PRO A 65 -6.92 -16.45 -8.33
N ALA A 66 -5.68 -16.52 -7.82
CA ALA A 66 -5.39 -16.55 -6.39
C ALA A 66 -5.78 -15.26 -5.66
N LEU A 67 -5.84 -14.10 -6.36
CA LEU A 67 -6.32 -12.83 -5.81
C LEU A 67 -7.83 -12.93 -5.57
N THR A 68 -8.21 -13.37 -4.38
CA THR A 68 -9.61 -13.56 -3.98
C THR A 68 -10.19 -12.32 -3.31
N HIS A 69 -9.35 -11.38 -2.89
CA HIS A 69 -9.78 -10.10 -2.34
C HIS A 69 -10.38 -9.19 -3.42
N GLU A 70 -11.69 -9.33 -3.64
CA GLU A 70 -12.49 -8.57 -4.61
C GLU A 70 -12.24 -7.04 -4.62
N PRO A 71 -12.17 -6.35 -3.46
CA PRO A 71 -11.89 -4.91 -3.45
C PRO A 71 -10.56 -4.54 -4.12
N THR A 72 -9.51 -5.33 -3.88
CA THR A 72 -8.19 -5.11 -4.51
C THR A 72 -8.24 -5.38 -6.01
N ARG A 73 -8.91 -6.46 -6.43
CA ARG A 73 -9.09 -6.77 -7.86
C ARG A 73 -9.77 -5.64 -8.60
N ARG A 74 -10.89 -5.17 -8.04
CA ARG A 74 -11.67 -4.08 -8.61
C ARG A 74 -10.84 -2.80 -8.69
N PHE A 75 -10.06 -2.48 -7.66
CA PHE A 75 -9.19 -1.32 -7.70
C PHE A 75 -8.15 -1.40 -8.82
N LEU A 76 -7.49 -2.55 -9.00
CA LEU A 76 -6.50 -2.76 -10.06
C LEU A 76 -7.11 -2.68 -11.47
N ARG A 77 -8.37 -3.09 -11.65
CA ARG A 77 -9.11 -2.97 -12.92
C ARG A 77 -9.62 -1.56 -13.18
N ASP A 78 -10.33 -0.96 -12.22
CA ASP A 78 -11.07 0.28 -12.43
C ASP A 78 -10.18 1.52 -12.29
N VAL A 79 -9.34 1.55 -11.24
CA VAL A 79 -8.51 2.70 -10.87
C VAL A 79 -7.08 2.54 -11.37
N GLY A 80 -6.50 1.35 -11.17
CA GLY A 80 -5.13 1.03 -11.55
C GLY A 80 -4.08 1.61 -10.60
N LEU A 81 -2.81 1.44 -10.98
CA LEU A 81 -1.65 1.98 -10.29
C LEU A 81 -0.77 2.79 -11.25
N PRO A 82 -0.07 3.83 -10.76
CA PRO A 82 0.92 4.50 -11.58
C PRO A 82 2.07 3.54 -11.92
N GLU A 83 2.54 3.59 -13.16
CA GLU A 83 3.71 2.84 -13.64
C GLU A 83 4.95 3.15 -12.79
N HIS A 84 5.14 4.42 -12.44
CA HIS A 84 6.24 4.88 -11.60
C HIS A 84 5.84 6.11 -10.77
N ALA A 85 6.02 6.05 -9.46
CA ALA A 85 5.72 7.14 -8.53
C ALA A 85 6.40 6.92 -7.18
N GLY A 86 6.90 7.97 -6.52
CA GLY A 86 7.32 7.88 -5.10
C GLY A 86 8.35 6.79 -4.77
N GLY A 87 9.22 6.42 -5.72
CA GLY A 87 10.18 5.32 -5.56
C GLY A 87 9.57 3.92 -5.73
N PHE A 88 8.31 3.82 -6.16
CA PHE A 88 7.67 2.60 -6.63
C PHE A 88 7.71 2.53 -8.16
N THR A 89 8.01 1.35 -8.69
CA THR A 89 7.85 1.02 -10.11
C THR A 89 7.01 -0.25 -10.20
N LEU A 90 5.90 -0.18 -10.93
CA LEU A 90 4.99 -1.28 -11.14
C LEU A 90 5.64 -2.37 -12.00
N ASP A 91 5.37 -3.62 -11.67
CA ASP A 91 5.68 -4.75 -12.53
C ASP A 91 4.70 -4.78 -13.70
N LEU A 92 5.24 -4.62 -14.90
CA LEU A 92 4.46 -4.67 -16.14
C LEU A 92 4.45 -6.08 -16.74
N ASP A 93 5.16 -7.03 -16.14
CA ASP A 93 5.11 -8.42 -16.56
C ASP A 93 3.75 -9.02 -16.17
N ALA A 94 2.92 -9.25 -17.18
CA ALA A 94 1.65 -9.94 -17.04
C ALA A 94 1.81 -11.42 -17.41
N PRO A 95 1.21 -12.36 -16.65
CA PRO A 95 0.42 -12.12 -15.43
C PRO A 95 1.30 -11.76 -14.22
N LEU A 96 0.74 -11.06 -13.24
CA LEU A 96 1.44 -10.71 -12.01
C LEU A 96 1.96 -11.97 -11.30
N ARG A 97 3.25 -11.97 -10.94
CA ARG A 97 3.94 -13.12 -10.36
C ARG A 97 3.86 -13.13 -8.83
N THR A 98 3.90 -14.32 -8.24
CA THR A 98 4.14 -14.49 -6.81
C THR A 98 5.61 -14.16 -6.47
N PRO A 99 5.92 -13.76 -5.23
CA PRO A 99 7.30 -13.58 -4.78
C PRO A 99 8.19 -14.81 -4.98
N GLY A 100 7.61 -16.01 -4.88
CA GLY A 100 8.32 -17.28 -5.10
C GLY A 100 8.72 -17.49 -6.56
N GLU A 101 7.82 -17.18 -7.49
CA GLU A 101 8.11 -17.22 -8.93
C GLU A 101 9.16 -16.18 -9.32
N TYR A 102 9.03 -14.95 -8.83
CA TYR A 102 10.00 -13.89 -9.08
C TYR A 102 11.40 -14.24 -8.55
N ALA A 103 11.50 -14.75 -7.31
CA ALA A 103 12.78 -15.15 -6.73
C ALA A 103 13.46 -16.29 -7.50
N ALA A 104 12.69 -17.21 -8.08
CA ALA A 104 13.21 -18.32 -8.87
C ALA A 104 13.82 -17.87 -10.21
N ASP A 105 13.34 -16.76 -10.77
CA ASP A 105 13.79 -16.24 -12.07
C ASP A 105 14.98 -15.28 -11.97
N GLU A 106 15.07 -14.46 -10.91
CA GLU A 106 15.90 -13.25 -10.93
C GLU A 106 17.28 -13.38 -10.25
N ASP A 107 17.41 -14.09 -9.12
CA ASP A 107 18.69 -14.29 -8.42
C ASP A 107 18.56 -15.30 -7.26
N ASP A 108 19.54 -16.19 -7.08
CA ASP A 108 19.67 -17.05 -5.89
C ASP A 108 19.81 -16.24 -4.57
N ARG A 109 20.02 -14.92 -4.67
CA ARG A 109 20.10 -14.00 -3.52
C ARG A 109 18.74 -13.57 -2.95
N LEU A 110 17.65 -13.77 -3.69
CA LEU A 110 16.30 -13.45 -3.21
C LEU A 110 15.75 -14.63 -2.41
N THR A 111 15.59 -14.44 -1.10
CA THR A 111 14.87 -15.41 -0.28
C THR A 111 13.37 -15.11 -0.35
N PRO A 112 12.55 -16.01 -0.94
CA PRO A 112 11.11 -15.78 -0.99
C PRO A 112 10.53 -15.81 0.44
N PRO A 113 9.51 -14.99 0.71
CA PRO A 113 8.88 -14.95 2.02
C PRO A 113 8.12 -16.26 2.30
N ARG A 114 7.96 -16.57 3.58
CA ARG A 114 7.04 -17.67 3.96
C ARG A 114 5.63 -17.34 3.50
N GLY A 115 4.96 -18.32 2.88
CA GLY A 115 3.62 -18.13 2.34
C GLY A 115 3.58 -17.34 1.03
N ALA A 116 4.69 -17.28 0.27
CA ALA A 116 4.77 -16.59 -1.01
C ALA A 116 3.63 -16.93 -2.00
N THR A 117 3.05 -18.11 -1.95
CA THR A 117 1.91 -18.50 -2.80
C THR A 117 0.61 -17.75 -2.48
N GLY A 118 0.50 -17.17 -1.28
CA GLY A 118 -0.60 -16.31 -0.87
C GLY A 118 -0.32 -14.82 -1.10
N LEU A 119 0.74 -14.49 -1.83
CA LEU A 119 1.18 -13.13 -2.09
C LEU A 119 1.34 -12.91 -3.59
N ILE A 120 1.02 -11.70 -4.05
CA ILE A 120 1.29 -11.27 -5.43
C ILE A 120 2.22 -10.07 -5.38
N ARG A 121 3.28 -10.09 -6.19
CA ARG A 121 4.19 -8.96 -6.34
C ARG A 121 3.57 -7.94 -7.28
N LEU A 122 3.47 -6.70 -6.82
CA LEU A 122 3.02 -5.57 -7.63
C LEU A 122 4.17 -4.86 -8.33
N GLY A 123 5.35 -4.81 -7.73
CA GLY A 123 6.47 -4.05 -8.29
C GLY A 123 7.64 -3.88 -7.33
N CYS A 124 8.62 -3.08 -7.73
CA CYS A 124 9.76 -2.73 -6.90
C CYS A 124 9.56 -1.39 -6.19
N LEU A 125 10.16 -1.29 -5.00
CA LEU A 125 10.24 -0.11 -4.15
C LEU A 125 11.71 0.30 -4.04
N ALA A 126 11.95 1.56 -3.70
CA ALA A 126 13.29 2.04 -3.39
C ALA A 126 13.93 1.23 -2.26
N HIS A 127 15.27 1.16 -2.27
CA HIS A 127 16.07 0.38 -1.30
C HIS A 127 15.75 -1.12 -1.34
N ASP A 128 15.78 -1.71 -2.53
CA ASP A 128 15.68 -3.17 -2.76
C ASP A 128 14.42 -3.81 -2.12
N GLY A 129 13.34 -3.03 -2.03
CA GLY A 129 12.06 -3.51 -1.53
C GLY A 129 11.17 -3.96 -2.68
N HIS A 130 10.21 -4.83 -2.38
CA HIS A 130 9.17 -5.23 -3.31
C HIS A 130 7.81 -5.01 -2.66
N ALA A 131 6.89 -4.35 -3.38
CA ALA A 131 5.52 -4.23 -2.94
C ALA A 131 4.79 -5.54 -3.26
N VAL A 132 4.22 -6.17 -2.24
CA VAL A 132 3.47 -7.41 -2.37
C VAL A 132 2.11 -7.27 -1.70
N VAL A 133 1.09 -7.89 -2.26
CA VAL A 133 -0.27 -7.87 -1.71
C VAL A 133 -0.67 -9.26 -1.25
N ASP A 134 -1.26 -9.35 -0.05
CA ASP A 134 -1.89 -10.57 0.42
C ASP A 134 -3.17 -10.83 -0.36
N VAL A 135 -3.26 -12.02 -0.95
CA VAL A 135 -4.33 -12.33 -1.92
C VAL A 135 -5.71 -12.50 -1.29
N THR A 136 -5.78 -12.70 0.03
CA THR A 136 -7.02 -12.96 0.76
C THR A 136 -7.53 -11.70 1.44
N THR A 137 -6.62 -10.92 2.02
CA THR A 137 -6.94 -9.74 2.84
C THR A 137 -6.77 -8.42 2.08
N GLY A 138 -6.04 -8.42 0.97
CA GLY A 138 -5.71 -7.19 0.24
C GLY A 138 -4.66 -6.32 0.93
N THR A 139 -4.06 -6.79 2.04
CA THR A 139 -3.06 -6.03 2.80
C THR A 139 -1.80 -5.83 1.98
N LEU A 140 -1.26 -4.61 1.97
CA LEU A 140 -0.03 -4.32 1.25
C LEU A 140 1.18 -4.43 2.18
N LEU A 141 2.13 -5.25 1.76
CA LEU A 141 3.34 -5.55 2.49
C LEU A 141 4.55 -5.16 1.65
N ARG A 142 5.66 -4.86 2.32
CA ARG A 142 6.98 -4.75 1.74
C ARG A 142 7.72 -6.05 2.01
N TRP A 143 8.21 -6.67 0.95
CA TRP A 143 9.15 -7.78 1.01
C TRP A 143 10.57 -7.26 0.76
N THR A 144 11.51 -7.62 1.63
CA THR A 144 12.95 -7.38 1.43
C THR A 144 13.65 -8.69 1.11
N GLY A 145 14.40 -8.70 0.01
CA GLY A 145 14.92 -9.95 -0.56
C GLY A 145 15.91 -10.73 0.30
N GLY A 146 16.64 -10.07 1.20
CA GLY A 146 17.78 -10.68 1.90
C GLY A 146 17.42 -11.77 2.93
N ASP A 147 16.27 -11.64 3.59
CA ASP A 147 15.82 -12.55 4.66
C ASP A 147 14.38 -13.06 4.46
N GLY A 148 13.73 -12.65 3.36
CA GLY A 148 12.33 -12.97 3.12
C GLY A 148 11.38 -12.29 4.10
N ALA A 149 11.81 -11.24 4.81
CA ALA A 149 10.96 -10.53 5.75
C ALA A 149 9.83 -9.79 5.03
N LEU A 150 8.66 -9.84 5.65
CA LEU A 150 7.49 -9.07 5.27
C LEU A 150 7.22 -8.04 6.37
N VAL A 151 7.18 -6.78 5.98
CA VAL A 151 6.76 -5.69 6.87
C VAL A 151 5.50 -5.05 6.30
N PRO A 152 4.50 -4.71 7.13
CA PRO A 152 3.35 -3.96 6.66
C PRO A 152 3.80 -2.66 5.99
N LEU A 153 3.32 -2.42 4.76
CA LEU A 153 3.60 -1.20 4.02
C LEU A 153 2.44 -0.23 4.16
N GLU A 154 1.24 -0.69 3.80
CA GLU A 154 -0.01 0.06 3.87
C GLU A 154 -1.17 -0.89 4.16
N THR A 155 -2.28 -0.37 4.68
CA THR A 155 -3.46 -1.19 4.98
C THR A 155 -4.01 -1.91 3.75
N ASP A 156 -4.00 -1.25 2.59
CA ASP A 156 -4.41 -1.82 1.32
C ASP A 156 -3.85 -1.03 0.13
N ILE A 157 -4.26 -1.42 -1.07
CA ILE A 157 -3.83 -0.80 -2.33
C ILE A 157 -4.32 0.64 -2.53
N ALA A 158 -5.47 1.02 -1.98
CA ALA A 158 -5.99 2.38 -2.11
C ALA A 158 -5.21 3.35 -1.22
N ALA A 159 -4.89 2.94 0.01
CA ALA A 159 -3.98 3.68 0.89
C ALA A 159 -2.62 3.89 0.21
N PHE A 160 -2.08 2.84 -0.39
CA PHE A 160 -0.82 2.94 -1.12
C PHE A 160 -0.88 3.89 -2.32
N ALA A 161 -1.89 3.77 -3.18
CA ALA A 161 -2.06 4.68 -4.31
C ALA A 161 -2.23 6.14 -3.87
N PHE A 162 -2.88 6.38 -2.72
CA PHE A 162 -2.96 7.71 -2.11
C PHE A 162 -1.60 8.22 -1.65
N THR A 163 -0.78 7.39 -0.99
CA THR A 163 0.61 7.73 -0.62
C THR A 163 1.47 8.05 -1.84
N LEU A 164 1.34 7.28 -2.92
CA LEU A 164 2.01 7.57 -4.20
C LEU A 164 1.56 8.92 -4.77
N TRP A 165 0.26 9.20 -4.77
CA TRP A 165 -0.28 10.50 -5.18
C TRP A 165 0.28 11.64 -4.33
N GLN A 166 0.36 11.49 -3.00
CA GLN A 166 0.91 12.52 -2.12
C GLN A 166 2.38 12.83 -2.45
N SER A 167 3.17 11.83 -2.85
CA SER A 167 4.57 12.02 -3.23
C SER A 167 4.77 12.89 -4.48
N THR A 168 3.74 13.03 -5.32
CA THR A 168 3.80 13.92 -6.50
C THR A 168 3.64 15.38 -6.15
N ARG A 169 3.11 15.68 -4.96
CA ARG A 169 2.87 17.06 -4.56
C ARG A 169 4.23 17.70 -4.29
N PRO A 170 4.48 18.92 -4.82
CA PRO A 170 5.68 19.64 -4.46
C PRO A 170 5.70 19.76 -2.93
N ALA A 171 6.83 19.44 -2.32
CA ALA A 171 7.04 19.80 -0.93
C ALA A 171 6.73 21.30 -0.84
N VAL A 172 5.78 21.68 0.00
CA VAL A 172 5.61 23.09 0.35
C VAL A 172 6.92 23.45 1.03
N ALA A 173 7.84 24.03 0.26
CA ALA A 173 8.97 24.73 0.82
C ALA A 173 8.36 25.84 1.68
N ASP A 174 8.58 25.74 2.98
CA ASP A 174 8.20 26.77 3.93
C ASP A 174 8.78 28.10 3.42
N VAL A 175 7.89 29.01 3.03
CA VAL A 175 8.26 30.36 2.63
C VAL A 175 8.44 31.16 3.92
N THR A 176 9.48 30.84 4.68
CA THR A 176 10.08 31.77 5.65
C THR A 176 11.14 32.60 4.94
N ALA A 177 10.72 33.32 3.90
CA ALA A 177 11.39 34.56 3.51
C ALA A 177 10.79 35.68 4.39
N ILE A 178 11.21 35.73 5.65
CA ILE A 178 11.16 36.99 6.40
C ILE A 178 12.51 37.64 6.18
N ASP A 179 12.55 38.54 5.20
CA ASP A 179 13.32 39.76 5.33
C ASP A 179 12.58 40.85 4.54
N PRO A 180 12.16 41.90 5.24
CA PRO A 180 12.26 43.21 4.62
C PRO A 180 13.00 44.21 5.53
N VAL A 181 14.12 44.67 4.96
CA VAL A 181 14.82 45.97 5.12
C VAL A 181 15.59 46.21 6.41
#